data_AF-A0A2Z2M8L4-F1
#
_entry.id   AF-A0A2Z2M8L4-F1
#
_cell.length_a   1.000
_cell.length_b   1.000
_cell.length_c   1.000
_cell.angle_alpha   90.00
_cell.angle_beta   90.00
_cell.angle_gamma   90.00
#
_symmetry.space_group_name_H-M   'P 1'
#
loop_
_entity.id
_entity.type
_entity.pdbx_description
1 polymer ?
#
loop_
_entity_poly.entity_id
_entity_poly.type
_entity_poly.pdbx_seq_one_letter_code
_entity_poly.pdbx_strand_id
1 'polypeptide(L)'
;MPGHAGPGIIAVGAIGALGLLAIFIALFIAGFFLYLGAKLVGIEKATIGKSVVAVVGGGILAMVIGIIPVLGWILAPIAYIWVVKTVFDTGWLRAFLAVIMTIVVEIMIAFALFVLMGISLSAL
;
A
#
# COMPACT_ATOMS: atom_id res chain seq x y z
N MET A 1 -1.80 45.04 -1.48
CA MET A 1 -2.43 44.57 -0.24
C MET A 1 -2.24 43.06 -0.18
N PRO A 2 -1.51 42.51 0.80
CA PRO A 2 -1.29 41.06 0.86
C PRO A 2 -2.62 40.36 1.12
N GLY A 3 -3.07 39.55 0.16
CA GLY A 3 -4.34 38.83 0.23
C GLY A 3 -4.29 37.78 1.33
N HIS A 4 -4.89 38.07 2.48
CA HIS A 4 -5.10 37.10 3.54
C HIS A 4 -6.11 36.07 3.02
N ALA A 5 -5.70 34.82 2.86
CA ALA A 5 -6.61 33.73 2.53
C ALA A 5 -7.72 33.70 3.59
N GLY A 6 -8.99 33.79 3.16
CA GLY A 6 -10.12 33.74 4.08
C GLY A 6 -10.12 32.42 4.87
N PRO A 7 -10.74 32.37 6.07
CA PRO A 7 -10.74 31.18 6.93
C PRO A 7 -11.15 29.88 6.21
N GLY A 8 -12.06 29.97 5.23
CA GLY A 8 -12.47 28.83 4.39
C GLY A 8 -11.38 28.31 3.44
N ILE A 9 -10.55 29.18 2.86
CA ILE A 9 -9.44 28.78 1.98
C ILE A 9 -8.32 28.13 2.81
N ILE A 10 -8.06 28.65 4.02
CA ILE A 10 -7.11 28.06 4.96
C ILE A 10 -7.59 26.66 5.41
N ALA A 11 -8.88 26.50 5.71
CA ALA A 11 -9.45 25.21 6.09
C ALA A 11 -9.38 24.16 4.97
N VAL A 12 -9.74 24.52 3.73
CA VAL A 12 -9.63 23.62 2.58
C VAL A 12 -8.17 23.24 2.29
N GLY A 13 -7.25 24.21 2.38
CA GLY A 13 -5.81 23.97 2.26
C GLY A 13 -5.28 23.02 3.33
N ALA A 14 -5.71 23.18 4.58
CA ALA A 14 -5.32 22.31 5.69
C ALA A 14 -5.85 20.88 5.53
N ILE A 15 -7.11 20.71 5.11
CA ILE A 15 -7.71 19.39 4.84
C ILE A 15 -6.95 18.69 3.70
N GLY A 16 -6.63 19.42 2.62
CA GLY A 16 -5.85 18.88 1.51
C GLY A 16 -4.46 18.42 1.94
N ALA A 17 -3.76 19.22 2.74
CA ALA A 17 -2.43 18.89 3.26
C ALA A 17 -2.46 17.67 4.19
N LEU A 18 -3.45 17.58 5.10
CA LEU A 18 -3.63 16.44 6.00
C LEU A 18 -3.97 15.16 5.23
N GLY A 19 -4.81 15.26 4.19
CA GLY A 19 -5.14 14.14 3.32
C GLY A 19 -3.92 13.58 2.57
N LEU A 20 -3.09 14.46 2.02
CA LEU A 20 -1.83 14.05 1.38
C LEU A 20 -0.88 13.38 2.38
N LEU A 21 -0.75 13.94 3.58
CA LEU A 21 0.07 13.35 4.64
C LEU A 21 -0.43 11.94 5.00
N ALA A 22 -1.74 11.77 5.16
CA ALA A 22 -2.34 10.47 5.44
C ALA A 22 -2.05 9.45 4.33
N ILE A 23 -2.09 9.85 3.06
CA ILE A 23 -1.73 8.99 1.92
C ILE A 23 -0.26 8.58 1.99
N PHE A 24 0.66 9.50 2.27
CA PHE A 24 2.08 9.15 2.39
C PHE A 24 2.35 8.17 3.53
N ILE A 25 1.69 8.38 4.68
CA ILE A 25 1.78 7.46 5.82
C ILE A 25 1.22 6.09 5.44
N ALA A 26 0.05 6.03 4.80
CA ALA A 26 -0.56 4.78 4.37
C ALA A 26 0.33 4.01 3.37
N LEU A 27 0.93 4.70 2.39
CA LEU A 27 1.84 4.10 1.42
C LEU A 27 3.12 3.58 2.09
N PHE A 28 3.64 4.29 3.08
CA PHE A 28 4.79 3.84 3.85
C PHE A 28 4.46 2.58 4.67
N ILE A 29 3.32 2.58 5.36
CA ILE A 29 2.83 1.43 6.12
C ILE A 29 2.61 0.22 5.21
N ALA A 30 1.93 0.40 4.07
CA ALA A 30 1.76 -0.67 3.08
C ALA A 30 3.12 -1.19 2.56
N GLY A 31 4.09 -0.30 2.33
CA GLY A 31 5.46 -0.68 1.99
C GLY A 31 6.13 -1.50 3.10
N PHE A 32 5.90 -1.17 4.36
CA PHE A 32 6.39 -1.96 5.50
C PHE A 32 5.77 -3.36 5.55
N PHE A 33 4.46 -3.49 5.34
CA PHE A 33 3.82 -4.80 5.26
C PHE A 33 4.35 -5.63 4.08
N LEU A 34 4.55 -5.01 2.91
CA LEU A 34 5.14 -5.68 1.76
C LEU A 34 6.57 -6.14 2.02
N TYR A 35 7.35 -5.33 2.75
CA TYR A 35 8.68 -5.72 3.20
C TYR A 35 8.64 -6.99 4.07
N LEU A 36 7.72 -7.07 5.04
CA LEU A 36 7.55 -8.25 5.88
C LEU A 36 7.12 -9.47 5.06
N GLY A 37 6.10 -9.34 4.21
CA GLY A 37 5.65 -10.41 3.33
C GLY A 37 6.75 -10.92 2.42
N ALA A 38 7.55 -10.03 1.83
CA ALA A 38 8.69 -10.39 0.99
C ALA A 38 9.79 -11.13 1.76
N LYS A 39 10.11 -10.72 2.99
CA LYS A 39 11.10 -11.40 3.84
C LYS A 39 10.64 -12.80 4.27
N LEU A 40 9.38 -12.96 4.63
CA LEU A 40 8.81 -14.25 5.03
C LEU A 40 8.81 -15.29 3.91
N VAL A 41 8.74 -14.84 2.65
CA VAL A 41 8.77 -15.69 1.45
C VAL A 41 10.21 -15.91 0.94
N GLY A 42 11.23 -15.38 1.63
CA GLY A 42 12.64 -15.59 1.29
C GLY A 42 13.17 -14.70 0.18
N ILE A 43 12.61 -13.50 -0.01
CA ILE A 43 13.18 -12.49 -0.92
C ILE A 43 14.29 -11.73 -0.17
N GLU A 44 15.53 -12.19 -0.31
CA GLU A 44 16.69 -11.62 0.41
C GLU A 44 16.92 -10.14 0.07
N LYS A 45 16.75 -9.78 -1.22
CA LYS A 45 16.91 -8.42 -1.76
C LYS A 45 15.82 -7.42 -1.30
N ALA A 46 14.84 -7.87 -0.52
CA ALA A 46 13.79 -7.00 0.01
C ALA A 46 14.37 -6.01 1.03
N THR A 47 14.05 -4.74 0.84
CA THR A 47 14.40 -3.63 1.75
C THR A 47 13.17 -2.73 1.86
N ILE A 48 13.02 -1.99 2.97
CA ILE A 48 11.88 -1.07 3.16
C ILE A 48 11.76 -0.08 2.00
N GLY A 49 12.88 0.53 1.56
CA GLY A 49 12.88 1.46 0.44
C GLY A 49 12.38 0.84 -0.86
N LYS A 50 12.85 -0.36 -1.21
CA LYS A 50 12.32 -1.10 -2.36
C LYS A 50 10.85 -1.44 -2.21
N SER A 51 10.39 -1.81 -1.02
CA SER A 51 8.98 -2.12 -0.79
C SER A 51 8.07 -0.92 -0.95
N VAL A 52 8.48 0.26 -0.44
CA VAL A 52 7.74 1.51 -0.66
C VAL A 52 7.69 1.84 -2.16
N VAL A 53 8.81 1.72 -2.88
CA VAL A 53 8.84 1.91 -4.34
C VAL A 53 7.93 0.92 -5.06
N ALA A 54 7.91 -0.35 -4.64
CA ALA A 54 7.05 -1.37 -5.22
C ALA A 54 5.56 -1.09 -4.95
N VAL A 55 5.19 -0.63 -3.75
CA VAL A 55 3.81 -0.26 -3.42
C VAL A 55 3.36 0.97 -4.21
N VAL A 56 4.17 2.03 -4.24
CA VAL A 56 3.85 3.26 -4.96
C VAL A 56 3.78 3.00 -6.46
N GLY A 57 4.83 2.42 -7.04
CA GLY A 57 4.90 2.12 -8.47
C GLY A 57 3.86 1.08 -8.90
N GLY A 58 3.67 0.04 -8.09
CA GLY A 58 2.69 -1.01 -8.34
C GLY A 58 1.26 -0.48 -8.24
N GLY A 59 0.97 0.32 -7.23
CA GLY A 59 -0.34 0.95 -7.04
C GLY A 59 -0.70 1.91 -8.17
N ILE A 60 0.24 2.77 -8.58
CA ILE A 60 0.03 3.68 -9.72
C ILE A 60 -0.24 2.90 -11.01
N LEU A 61 0.59 1.90 -11.32
CA LEU A 61 0.43 1.11 -12.53
C LEU A 61 -0.90 0.32 -12.52
N ALA A 62 -1.25 -0.27 -11.37
CA ALA A 62 -2.50 -0.98 -11.19
C ALA A 62 -3.71 -0.05 -11.36
N MET A 63 -3.66 1.18 -10.83
CA MET A 63 -4.72 2.17 -11.03
C MET A 63 -4.91 2.54 -12.50
N VAL A 64 -3.82 2.78 -13.23
CA VAL A 64 -3.88 3.12 -14.67
C VAL A 64 -4.49 1.97 -15.48
N ILE A 65 -4.02 0.75 -15.25
CA ILE A 65 -4.51 -0.44 -15.95
C ILE A 65 -5.95 -0.79 -15.54
N GLY A 66 -6.32 -0.52 -14.29
CA GLY A 66 -7.66 -0.76 -13.74
C GLY A 66 -8.76 0.05 -14.42
N ILE A 67 -8.43 1.12 -15.15
CA ILE A 67 -9.40 1.92 -15.93
C ILE A 67 -10.00 1.10 -17.09
N ILE A 68 -9.28 0.08 -17.59
CA ILE A 68 -9.74 -0.72 -18.72
C ILE A 68 -10.94 -1.57 -18.28
N PRO A 69 -12.13 -1.42 -18.90
CA PRO A 69 -13.31 -2.19 -18.52
C PRO A 69 -13.07 -3.69 -18.67
N VAL A 70 -13.55 -4.47 -17.69
CA VAL A 70 -13.45 -5.94 -17.62
C VAL A 70 -12.01 -6.46 -17.50
N LEU A 71 -11.13 -6.16 -18.45
CA LEU A 71 -9.73 -6.61 -18.47
C LEU A 71 -8.90 -6.02 -17.33
N GLY A 72 -9.19 -4.79 -16.89
CA GLY A 72 -8.47 -4.13 -15.81
C GLY A 72 -8.50 -4.92 -14.49
N TRP A 73 -9.57 -5.66 -14.22
CA TRP A 73 -9.73 -6.47 -13.01
C TRP A 73 -8.69 -7.59 -12.90
N ILE A 74 -8.24 -8.11 -14.05
CA ILE A 74 -7.25 -9.18 -14.12
C ILE A 74 -5.85 -8.60 -14.34
N LEU A 75 -5.73 -7.60 -15.23
CA LEU A 75 -4.44 -7.03 -15.59
C LEU A 75 -3.83 -6.18 -14.48
N ALA A 76 -4.64 -5.49 -13.66
CA ALA A 76 -4.12 -4.64 -12.60
C ALA A 76 -3.38 -5.43 -11.49
N PRO A 77 -3.93 -6.54 -10.94
CA PRO A 77 -3.18 -7.39 -10.02
C PRO A 77 -1.90 -7.97 -10.63
N ILE A 78 -1.95 -8.41 -11.90
CA ILE A 78 -0.78 -8.95 -12.60
C ILE A 78 0.30 -7.88 -12.76
N ALA A 79 -0.10 -6.66 -13.12
CA ALA A 79 0.81 -5.54 -13.25
C ALA A 79 1.43 -5.15 -11.90
N TYR A 80 0.65 -5.19 -10.82
CA TYR A 80 1.17 -4.98 -9.47
C TYR A 80 2.24 -6.01 -9.12
N ILE A 81 1.95 -7.30 -9.33
CA ILE A 81 2.91 -8.40 -9.10
C ILE A 81 4.15 -8.23 -9.98
N TRP A 82 3.99 -7.78 -11.23
CA TRP A 82 5.10 -7.50 -12.12
C TRP A 82 6.01 -6.39 -11.60
N VAL A 83 5.46 -5.32 -11.00
CA VAL A 83 6.27 -4.28 -10.36
C VAL A 83 7.03 -4.85 -9.17
N VAL A 84 6.36 -5.61 -8.29
CA VAL A 84 7.02 -6.26 -7.14
C VAL A 84 8.16 -7.17 -7.61
N LYS A 85 7.92 -7.99 -8.63
CA LYS A 85 8.92 -8.85 -9.28
C LYS A 85 10.12 -8.03 -9.76
N THR A 86 9.87 -6.92 -10.43
CA THR A 86 10.92 -6.09 -11.05
C THR A 86 11.73 -5.33 -10.01
N VAL A 87 11.07 -4.74 -9.00
CA VAL A 87 11.73 -3.96 -7.95
C VAL A 87 12.56 -4.83 -7.02
N PHE A 88 12.07 -6.03 -6.68
CA PHE A 88 12.83 -6.98 -5.85
C PHE A 88 13.80 -7.86 -6.62
N ASP A 89 13.78 -7.82 -7.96
CA ASP A 89 14.60 -8.67 -8.82
C ASP A 89 14.48 -10.16 -8.42
N THR A 90 13.24 -10.66 -8.51
CA THR A 90 12.84 -12.00 -8.06
C THR A 90 12.01 -12.73 -9.12
N GLY A 91 11.62 -13.98 -8.82
CA GLY A 91 10.74 -14.78 -9.67
C GLY A 91 9.25 -14.44 -9.48
N TRP A 92 8.43 -14.75 -10.48
CA TRP A 92 6.98 -14.53 -10.45
C TRP A 92 6.30 -15.18 -9.24
N LEU A 93 6.62 -16.44 -8.95
CA LEU A 93 6.04 -17.16 -7.82
C LEU A 93 6.37 -16.48 -6.49
N ARG A 94 7.63 -16.07 -6.30
CA ARG A 94 8.04 -15.36 -5.07
C ARG A 94 7.38 -13.99 -4.95
N ALA A 95 7.25 -13.25 -6.05
CA ALA A 95 6.55 -11.96 -6.05
C ALA A 95 5.07 -12.12 -5.70
N PHE A 96 4.40 -13.10 -6.30
CA PHE A 96 3.00 -13.44 -6.01
C PHE A 96 2.81 -13.85 -4.54
N LEU A 97 3.65 -14.76 -4.06
CA LEU A 97 3.65 -15.19 -2.67
C LEU A 97 3.93 -14.04 -1.72
N ALA A 98 4.82 -13.11 -2.06
CA ALA A 98 5.07 -11.92 -1.24
C ALA A 98 3.82 -11.05 -1.10
N VAL A 99 3.07 -10.83 -2.19
CA VAL A 99 1.80 -10.08 -2.15
C VAL A 99 0.76 -10.80 -1.29
N ILE A 100 0.59 -12.11 -1.45
CA ILE A 100 -0.31 -12.90 -0.58
C ILE A 100 0.13 -12.81 0.88
N MET A 101 1.43 -12.99 1.15
CA MET A 101 1.97 -12.98 2.49
C MET A 101 1.83 -11.60 3.13
N THR A 102 1.89 -10.53 2.34
CA THR A 102 1.61 -9.16 2.79
C THR A 102 0.19 -9.05 3.36
N ILE A 103 -0.81 -9.54 2.62
CA ILE A 103 -2.21 -9.54 3.04
C ILE A 103 -2.39 -10.36 4.33
N VAL A 104 -1.75 -11.54 4.41
CA VAL A 104 -1.83 -12.38 5.62
C VAL A 104 -1.22 -11.67 6.84
N VAL A 105 -0.04 -11.05 6.69
CA VAL A 105 0.59 -10.29 7.78
C VAL A 105 -0.26 -9.09 8.19
N GLU A 106 -0.84 -8.38 7.22
CA GLU A 106 -1.72 -7.24 7.46
C GLU A 106 -2.97 -7.66 8.26
N ILE A 107 -3.64 -8.73 7.86
CA ILE A 107 -4.80 -9.28 8.59
C ILE A 107 -4.40 -9.71 10.00
N MET A 108 -3.26 -10.40 10.17
CA MET A 108 -2.78 -10.83 11.48
C MET A 108 -2.51 -9.64 12.42
N ILE A 109 -1.85 -8.59 11.92
CA ILE A 109 -1.54 -7.41 12.71
C ILE A 109 -2.82 -6.62 13.02
N ALA A 110 -3.71 -6.43 12.04
CA ALA A 110 -5.00 -5.78 12.27
C ALA A 110 -5.79 -6.52 13.36
N PHE A 111 -5.88 -7.84 13.28
CA PHE A 111 -6.55 -8.67 14.29
C PHE A 111 -5.91 -8.53 15.67
N ALA A 112 -4.58 -8.57 15.76
CA ALA A 112 -3.86 -8.36 17.01
C ALA A 112 -4.15 -6.99 17.64
N LEU A 113 -4.19 -5.93 16.83
CA LEU A 113 -4.54 -4.59 17.28
C LEU A 113 -5.99 -4.50 17.78
N PHE A 114 -6.95 -5.10 17.08
CA PHE A 114 -8.35 -5.13 17.52
C PHE A 114 -8.51 -5.80 18.89
N VAL A 115 -7.84 -6.95 19.09
CA VAL A 115 -7.84 -7.65 20.38
C VAL A 115 -7.22 -6.78 21.48
N LEU A 116 -6.08 -6.11 21.21
CA LEU A 116 -5.42 -5.22 22.17
C LEU A 116 -6.28 -4.00 22.54
N MET A 117 -7.11 -3.52 21.62
CA MET A 117 -8.05 -2.41 21.84
C MET A 117 -9.35 -2.85 22.54
N GLY A 118 -9.49 -4.14 22.88
CA GLY A 118 -10.68 -4.67 23.55
C GLY A 118 -11.91 -4.75 22.63
N ILE A 119 -11.73 -4.68 21.32
CA ILE A 119 -12.82 -4.79 20.35
C ILE A 119 -13.16 -6.28 20.21
N SER A 120 -14.35 -6.66 20.66
CA SER A 120 -14.85 -8.04 20.58
C SER A 120 -14.99 -8.48 19.12
N LEU A 121 -14.70 -9.75 18.82
CA LEU A 121 -14.93 -10.37 17.50
C LEU A 121 -16.36 -10.19 16.97
N SER A 122 -17.36 -10.04 17.84
CA SER A 122 -18.74 -9.76 17.48
C SER A 122 -19.00 -8.36 16.91
N ALA A 123 -18.00 -7.47 16.92
CA ALA A 123 -18.07 -6.10 16.40
C ALA A 123 -17.36 -5.92 15.04
N LEU A 124 -16.78 -6.99 14.47
CA LEU A 124 -16.16 -7.06 13.14
C LEU A 124 -17.14 -7.70 12.14
#